data_AF-A0A838GBV3-F1
#
_entry.id   AF-A0A838GBV3-F1
#
_cell.length_a   1.000
_cell.length_b   1.000
_cell.length_c   1.000
_cell.angle_alpha   90.00
_cell.angle_beta   90.00
_cell.angle_gamma   90.00
#
_symmetry.space_group_name_H-M   'P 1'
#
loop_
_entity.id
_entity.type
_entity.pdbx_description
1 polymer ?
#
loop_
_entity_poly.entity_id
_entity_poly.type
_entity_poly.pdbx_seq_one_letter_code
_entity_poly.pdbx_strand_id
1 'polypeptide(L)'
;MTRRRLLSTVAGLGAGLAVAGRTGANSGTQLPQWGQTPGTTDLQAGPLGLNPAMDPGQVPVAMRIADAGVDAEVESQLIVDGKMLNPSGPWVVAWYGQTARAGEIGNCVGAGHVDYWEVGPAVFKEVANLQEGARIDVFGKDGATYVYEVENIKRIEIANLTSEQLNSADLVGRTDYAAITLITCGGLFNGEEYLERDIIRGRLASVQGADVSGSQPETTVEEPVADEAAGAGATGSLAEGGQATVVSEDVNMRSDATTDAEVVTVLAAGTVVTITGGSQEGSGFVWWPIQLDDGTTGWVAQDFIAP
;
A
#
# COMPACT_ATOMS: atom_id res chain seq x y z
N MET A 1 -21.17 -59.15 -7.34
CA MET A 1 -19.72 -59.14 -7.62
C MET A 1 -19.04 -58.46 -6.44
N THR A 2 -18.80 -59.21 -5.36
CA THR A 2 -17.50 -59.81 -4.95
C THR A 2 -16.47 -58.76 -4.49
N ARG A 3 -16.23 -58.80 -3.17
CA ARG A 3 -15.32 -57.98 -2.35
C ARG A 3 -13.85 -58.12 -2.77
N ARG A 4 -13.03 -57.10 -2.46
CA ARG A 4 -11.69 -57.30 -1.86
C ARG A 4 -11.15 -56.03 -1.17
N ARG A 5 -10.94 -56.17 0.15
CA ARG A 5 -10.07 -55.33 0.99
C ARG A 5 -8.65 -55.87 0.90
N LEU A 6 -7.63 -55.00 0.96
CA LEU A 6 -6.25 -55.38 1.31
C LEU A 6 -5.62 -54.25 2.15
N LEU A 7 -5.35 -54.57 3.42
CA LEU A 7 -4.34 -53.93 4.28
C LEU A 7 -3.04 -54.73 4.13
N SER A 8 -1.88 -54.08 4.21
CA SER A 8 -0.65 -54.64 4.83
C SER A 8 0.43 -53.56 4.97
N THR A 9 0.87 -53.37 6.21
CA THR A 9 2.05 -52.61 6.66
C THR A 9 3.25 -53.56 6.76
N VAL A 10 4.47 -53.16 6.36
CA VAL A 10 5.75 -53.72 6.90
C VAL A 10 6.84 -52.64 6.90
N ALA A 11 7.61 -52.62 7.99
CA ALA A 11 8.70 -51.73 8.36
C ALA A 11 10.07 -52.11 7.76
N GLY A 12 11.03 -51.18 7.82
CA GLY A 12 12.46 -51.43 7.59
C GLY A 12 13.36 -50.44 8.35
N LEU A 13 14.17 -50.99 9.27
CA LEU A 13 15.20 -50.33 10.09
C LEU A 13 16.44 -49.91 9.28
N GLY A 14 17.16 -48.90 9.79
CA GLY A 14 18.58 -48.65 9.48
C GLY A 14 19.25 -47.64 10.43
N ALA A 15 19.92 -48.14 11.47
CA ALA A 15 20.93 -47.44 12.30
C ALA A 15 22.22 -47.19 11.47
N GLY A 16 23.18 -46.32 11.76
CA GLY A 16 23.53 -45.39 12.85
C GLY A 16 24.99 -44.96 12.61
N LEU A 17 25.51 -43.93 13.30
CA LEU A 17 26.93 -43.88 13.74
C LEU A 17 27.16 -42.71 14.70
N ALA A 18 27.72 -43.02 15.87
CA ALA A 18 28.21 -42.08 16.87
C ALA A 18 29.73 -41.94 16.76
N VAL A 19 30.27 -40.75 17.09
CA VAL A 19 31.65 -40.61 17.56
C VAL A 19 31.63 -39.76 18.83
N ALA A 20 32.25 -40.33 19.87
CA ALA A 20 32.39 -39.81 21.21
C ALA A 20 33.56 -38.82 21.32
N GLY A 21 33.47 -37.98 22.34
CA GLY A 21 34.30 -36.81 22.57
C GLY A 21 35.74 -37.04 23.00
N ARG A 22 36.40 -35.91 23.26
CA ARG A 22 37.33 -35.76 24.38
C ARG A 22 37.48 -34.30 24.75
N THR A 23 37.44 -34.10 26.06
CA THR A 23 37.59 -32.89 26.87
C THR A 23 38.94 -32.22 26.71
N GLY A 24 38.94 -30.89 26.68
CA GLY A 24 40.11 -30.05 26.94
C GLY A 24 39.66 -28.82 27.72
N ALA A 25 39.89 -28.83 29.03
CA ALA A 25 39.76 -27.66 29.88
C ALA A 25 40.88 -26.66 29.57
N ASN A 26 40.57 -25.37 29.55
CA ASN A 26 41.54 -24.34 29.88
C ASN A 26 40.91 -23.35 30.87
N SER A 27 41.59 -23.25 32.00
CA SER A 27 41.26 -22.42 33.14
C SER A 27 41.58 -20.95 32.88
N GLY A 28 40.73 -20.08 33.44
CA GLY A 28 41.14 -18.75 33.88
C GLY A 28 40.80 -17.62 32.92
N THR A 29 39.65 -16.98 33.13
CA THR A 29 39.61 -15.64 33.72
C THR A 29 38.18 -15.25 34.08
N GLN A 30 38.08 -14.61 35.23
CA GLN A 30 36.89 -14.13 35.93
C GLN A 30 36.02 -13.24 35.04
N LEU A 31 34.70 -13.47 35.04
CA LEU A 31 33.71 -12.58 34.43
C LEU A 31 33.64 -11.26 35.24
N PRO A 32 33.85 -10.08 34.63
CA PRO A 32 33.54 -8.83 35.29
C PRO A 32 32.01 -8.62 35.35
N GLN A 33 31.54 -8.27 36.54
CA GLN A 33 30.18 -7.87 36.87
C GLN A 33 29.68 -6.75 35.95
N TRP A 34 28.45 -6.91 35.44
CA TRP A 34 27.68 -5.83 34.83
C TRP A 34 27.30 -4.80 35.89
N GLY A 35 28.07 -3.71 35.93
CA GLY A 35 27.70 -2.44 36.54
C GLY A 35 27.23 -1.46 35.47
N GLN A 36 26.01 -0.94 35.67
CA GLN A 36 25.41 0.27 35.11
C GLN A 36 26.35 1.48 35.27
N THR A 37 26.41 2.55 34.44
CA THR A 37 25.61 3.19 33.37
C THR A 37 26.51 4.34 32.78
N PRO A 38 26.01 5.40 32.13
CA PRO A 38 25.60 5.52 30.73
C PRO A 38 26.41 6.61 29.97
N GLY A 39 26.62 6.47 28.67
CA GLY A 39 27.10 7.58 27.86
C GLY A 39 27.94 7.18 26.65
N THR A 40 27.33 7.39 25.48
CA THR A 40 27.94 7.87 24.23
C THR A 40 29.09 7.10 23.59
N THR A 41 28.80 6.72 22.34
CA THR A 41 29.70 6.65 21.17
C THR A 41 30.77 5.55 21.16
N ASP A 42 30.44 4.43 20.51
CA ASP A 42 31.11 4.09 19.25
C ASP A 42 30.35 2.98 18.50
N LEU A 43 29.29 3.37 17.78
CA LEU A 43 28.96 2.74 16.52
C LEU A 43 29.49 3.67 15.44
N GLN A 44 30.64 3.33 14.88
CA GLN A 44 31.22 4.10 13.79
C GLN A 44 30.31 3.97 12.57
N ALA A 45 29.64 5.07 12.24
CA ALA A 45 28.83 5.23 11.04
C ALA A 45 29.71 5.10 9.79
N GLY A 46 29.38 4.18 8.89
CA GLY A 46 29.79 4.27 7.49
C GLY A 46 29.17 5.52 6.85
N PRO A 47 29.68 6.01 5.72
CA PRO A 47 29.23 7.28 5.16
C PRO A 47 27.75 7.21 4.76
N LEU A 48 26.93 7.81 5.62
CA LEU A 48 25.55 8.32 5.46
C LEU A 48 24.57 7.43 4.68
N GLY A 49 24.22 6.30 5.25
CA GLY A 49 22.99 5.57 4.92
C GLY A 49 21.80 6.26 5.57
N LEU A 50 21.35 7.37 4.97
CA LEU A 50 19.99 7.87 5.15
C LEU A 50 19.07 6.66 5.04
N ASN A 51 18.33 6.34 6.11
CA ASN A 51 17.09 5.62 5.89
C ASN A 51 16.34 6.54 4.93
N PRO A 52 16.12 6.19 3.63
CA PRO A 52 15.26 7.02 2.82
C PRO A 52 13.98 7.13 3.66
N ALA A 53 13.51 8.36 3.89
CA ALA A 53 12.15 8.53 4.39
C ALA A 53 11.32 7.58 3.52
N MET A 54 10.67 6.59 4.15
CA MET A 54 9.95 5.57 3.42
C MET A 54 9.01 6.34 2.50
N ASP A 55 9.26 6.22 1.18
CA ASP A 55 8.55 6.94 0.13
C ASP A 55 7.04 6.85 0.44
N PRO A 56 6.26 7.95 0.33
CA PRO A 56 4.80 7.91 0.53
C PRO A 56 4.09 6.85 -0.31
N GLY A 57 4.80 6.23 -1.25
CA GLY A 57 4.30 5.21 -2.14
C GLY A 57 3.64 5.85 -3.34
N GLN A 58 3.50 5.09 -4.41
CA GLN A 58 3.09 5.64 -5.71
C GLN A 58 1.85 4.96 -6.23
N VAL A 59 1.08 5.74 -7.00
CA VAL A 59 -0.07 5.22 -7.75
C VAL A 59 0.43 4.13 -8.69
N PRO A 60 -0.04 2.88 -8.56
CA PRO A 60 0.35 1.82 -9.46
C PRO A 60 -0.28 2.06 -10.83
N VAL A 61 0.52 1.95 -11.89
CA VAL A 61 0.08 2.15 -13.29
C VAL A 61 0.23 0.88 -14.14
N ALA A 62 1.06 -0.07 -13.71
CA ALA A 62 1.18 -1.37 -14.35
C ALA A 62 1.63 -2.44 -13.34
N MET A 63 1.39 -3.70 -13.68
CA MET A 63 1.77 -4.85 -12.87
C MET A 63 2.33 -5.97 -13.74
N ARG A 64 3.41 -6.59 -13.27
CA ARG A 64 4.00 -7.78 -13.87
C ARG A 64 4.23 -8.87 -12.84
N ILE A 65 3.80 -10.08 -13.18
CA ILE A 65 4.01 -11.30 -12.39
C ILE A 65 4.43 -12.39 -13.36
N ALA A 66 5.75 -12.55 -13.55
CA ALA A 66 6.29 -13.44 -14.57
C ALA A 66 5.82 -14.89 -14.40
N ASP A 67 5.78 -15.38 -13.17
CA ASP A 67 5.39 -16.76 -12.84
C ASP A 67 3.90 -17.05 -13.10
N ALA A 68 3.07 -16.02 -13.21
CA ALA A 68 1.64 -16.12 -13.55
C ALA A 68 1.33 -15.57 -14.97
N GLY A 69 2.33 -15.14 -15.74
CA GLY A 69 2.12 -14.56 -17.07
C GLY A 69 1.37 -13.23 -17.08
N VAL A 70 1.37 -12.49 -15.96
CA VAL A 70 0.74 -11.17 -15.86
C VAL A 70 1.69 -10.11 -16.40
N ASP A 71 1.22 -9.31 -17.35
CA ASP A 71 1.84 -8.06 -17.82
C ASP A 71 0.69 -7.13 -18.23
N ALA A 72 0.22 -6.29 -17.31
CA ALA A 72 -1.06 -5.61 -17.42
C ALA A 72 -1.01 -4.16 -16.92
N GLU A 73 -1.88 -3.33 -17.50
CA GLU A 73 -2.18 -2.00 -16.98
C GLU A 73 -2.90 -2.11 -15.64
N VAL A 74 -2.61 -1.15 -14.75
CA VAL A 74 -3.33 -0.99 -13.49
C VAL A 74 -4.24 0.23 -13.58
N GLU A 75 -5.54 0.02 -13.47
CA GLU A 75 -6.54 1.07 -13.38
C GLU A 75 -6.88 1.41 -11.93
N SER A 76 -7.33 2.64 -11.67
CA SER A 76 -7.90 3.01 -10.38
C SER A 76 -9.39 2.70 -10.34
N GLN A 77 -9.83 2.01 -9.31
CA GLN A 77 -11.22 1.67 -9.01
C GLN A 77 -11.62 2.08 -7.59
N LEU A 78 -12.92 2.09 -7.35
CA LEU A 78 -13.49 2.48 -6.05
C LEU A 78 -14.04 1.27 -5.27
N ILE A 79 -14.08 1.44 -3.95
CA ILE A 79 -14.87 0.63 -3.05
C ILE A 79 -16.12 1.44 -2.71
N VAL A 80 -17.29 0.96 -3.13
CA VAL A 80 -18.59 1.63 -2.93
C VAL A 80 -19.47 0.72 -2.08
N ASP A 81 -20.02 1.24 -0.98
CA ASP A 81 -20.83 0.46 -0.02
C ASP A 81 -20.13 -0.82 0.48
N GLY A 82 -18.81 -0.75 0.68
CA GLY A 82 -18.00 -1.88 1.09
C GLY A 82 -17.79 -2.94 0.00
N LYS A 83 -18.16 -2.65 -1.25
CA LYS A 83 -17.97 -3.52 -2.41
C LYS A 83 -16.91 -2.93 -3.35
N MET A 84 -15.93 -3.75 -3.65
CA MET A 84 -14.91 -3.48 -4.66
C MET A 84 -15.54 -3.45 -6.05
N LEU A 85 -15.44 -2.32 -6.77
CA LEU A 85 -15.86 -2.26 -8.17
C LEU A 85 -15.00 -3.19 -9.03
N ASN A 86 -15.62 -3.73 -10.06
CA ASN A 86 -15.03 -4.75 -10.91
C ASN A 86 -14.01 -4.14 -11.88
N PRO A 87 -12.89 -4.84 -12.20
CA PRO A 87 -12.00 -4.40 -13.28
C PRO A 87 -12.77 -4.20 -14.59
N SER A 88 -12.43 -3.13 -15.32
CA SER A 88 -13.15 -2.72 -16.53
C SER A 88 -13.07 -3.73 -17.68
N GLY A 89 -12.06 -4.59 -17.68
CA GLY A 89 -11.84 -5.57 -18.75
C GLY A 89 -11.03 -6.81 -18.34
N PRO A 90 -10.87 -7.77 -19.26
CA PRO A 90 -10.20 -9.06 -19.01
C PRO A 90 -8.69 -8.95 -18.79
N TRP A 91 -8.04 -7.89 -19.26
CA TRP A 91 -6.58 -7.76 -19.31
C TRP A 91 -6.03 -6.64 -18.43
N VAL A 92 -6.85 -6.10 -17.53
CA VAL A 92 -6.50 -4.99 -16.63
C VAL A 92 -6.57 -5.44 -15.17
N VAL A 93 -5.72 -4.86 -14.35
CA VAL A 93 -5.75 -5.01 -12.89
C VAL A 93 -6.38 -3.76 -12.29
N ALA A 94 -7.38 -3.92 -11.44
CA ALA A 94 -7.95 -2.81 -10.69
C ALA A 94 -7.19 -2.62 -9.37
N TRP A 95 -6.66 -1.43 -9.11
CA TRP A 95 -6.21 -1.01 -7.78
C TRP A 95 -7.28 -0.14 -7.13
N TYR A 96 -7.52 -0.32 -5.83
CA TYR A 96 -8.52 0.46 -5.11
C TYR A 96 -7.88 1.67 -4.44
N GLY A 97 -8.17 2.87 -4.94
CA GLY A 97 -7.52 4.12 -4.51
C GLY A 97 -7.74 4.51 -3.04
N GLN A 98 -8.69 3.85 -2.36
CA GLN A 98 -8.93 3.98 -0.92
C GLN A 98 -8.02 3.08 -0.07
N THR A 99 -7.18 2.27 -0.71
CA THR A 99 -6.18 1.40 -0.08
C THR A 99 -4.78 1.98 -0.26
N ALA A 100 -3.76 1.35 0.31
CA ALA A 100 -2.40 1.91 0.27
C ALA A 100 -1.86 1.95 -1.16
N ARG A 101 -0.92 2.86 -1.39
CA ARG A 101 -0.16 2.97 -2.64
C ARG A 101 0.94 1.91 -2.71
N ALA A 102 1.52 1.73 -3.90
CA ALA A 102 2.67 0.86 -4.06
C ALA A 102 3.86 1.41 -3.26
N GLY A 103 4.43 0.62 -2.35
CA GLY A 103 5.50 1.03 -1.44
C GLY A 103 5.06 1.65 -0.12
N GLU A 104 3.81 2.08 0.02
CA GLU A 104 3.31 2.72 1.24
C GLU A 104 3.10 1.70 2.37
N ILE A 105 3.38 2.09 3.63
CA ILE A 105 2.97 1.29 4.80
C ILE A 105 1.45 1.18 4.83
N GLY A 106 0.98 -0.05 4.68
CA GLY A 106 -0.44 -0.37 4.59
C GLY A 106 -0.64 -1.59 3.73
N ASN A 107 -1.73 -1.61 2.98
CA ASN A 107 -2.04 -2.70 2.08
C ASN A 107 -2.53 -2.15 0.75
N CYS A 108 -1.75 -2.33 -0.30
CA CYS A 108 -2.13 -2.03 -1.67
C CYS A 108 -3.01 -3.18 -2.19
N VAL A 109 -4.29 -2.91 -2.45
CA VAL A 109 -5.25 -3.95 -2.83
C VAL A 109 -5.54 -3.89 -4.32
N GLY A 110 -5.32 -5.01 -4.99
CA GLY A 110 -5.58 -5.20 -6.42
C GLY A 110 -6.57 -6.34 -6.68
N ALA A 111 -7.37 -6.21 -7.74
CA ALA A 111 -8.26 -7.26 -8.23
C ALA A 111 -8.13 -7.48 -9.75
N GLY A 112 -8.40 -8.71 -10.18
CA GLY A 112 -8.33 -9.10 -11.58
C GLY A 112 -9.16 -10.33 -11.87
N HIS A 113 -9.61 -10.45 -13.11
CA HIS A 113 -10.44 -11.56 -13.58
C HIS A 113 -9.64 -12.85 -13.75
N VAL A 114 -10.21 -13.99 -13.36
CA VAL A 114 -9.65 -15.32 -13.65
C VAL A 114 -10.02 -15.76 -15.08
N ASP A 115 -11.25 -15.45 -15.49
CA ASP A 115 -11.80 -15.63 -16.82
C ASP A 115 -12.77 -14.50 -17.14
N TYR A 116 -13.16 -14.40 -18.40
CA TYR A 116 -14.06 -13.37 -18.88
C TYR A 116 -14.96 -13.92 -19.97
N TRP A 117 -16.25 -13.58 -19.90
CA TRP A 117 -17.27 -14.07 -20.81
C TRP A 117 -16.87 -13.79 -22.27
N GLU A 118 -17.02 -14.78 -23.15
CA GLU A 118 -16.62 -14.74 -24.58
C GLU A 118 -15.11 -14.60 -24.89
N VAL A 119 -14.27 -14.34 -23.88
CA VAL A 119 -12.81 -14.21 -24.04
C VAL A 119 -12.08 -15.46 -23.57
N GLY A 120 -12.57 -16.09 -22.49
CA GLY A 120 -11.90 -17.21 -21.85
C GLY A 120 -10.97 -16.73 -20.74
N PRO A 121 -9.78 -17.35 -20.54
CA PRO A 121 -8.91 -16.99 -19.42
C PRO A 121 -8.45 -15.53 -19.45
N ALA A 122 -8.36 -14.91 -18.27
CA ALA A 122 -8.11 -13.48 -18.11
C ALA A 122 -6.80 -13.20 -17.32
N VAL A 123 -6.55 -11.94 -16.96
CA VAL A 123 -5.28 -11.46 -16.39
C VAL A 123 -4.81 -12.26 -15.17
N PHE A 124 -5.70 -12.69 -14.29
CA PHE A 124 -5.35 -13.38 -13.04
C PHE A 124 -5.56 -14.90 -13.08
N LYS A 125 -5.74 -15.48 -14.28
CA LYS A 125 -5.95 -16.93 -14.47
C LYS A 125 -4.99 -17.80 -13.66
N GLU A 126 -3.70 -17.47 -13.67
CA GLU A 126 -2.64 -18.29 -13.05
C GLU A 126 -2.16 -17.74 -11.70
N VAL A 127 -2.71 -16.61 -11.22
CA VAL A 127 -2.21 -15.94 -9.99
C VAL A 127 -2.42 -16.81 -8.74
N ALA A 128 -3.47 -17.64 -8.72
CA ALA A 128 -3.68 -18.61 -7.64
C ALA A 128 -2.64 -19.74 -7.59
N ASN A 129 -1.85 -19.94 -8.66
CA ASN A 129 -0.82 -20.97 -8.76
C ASN A 129 0.58 -20.47 -8.33
N LEU A 130 0.70 -19.19 -7.98
CA LEU A 130 1.94 -18.63 -7.44
C LEU A 130 2.42 -19.41 -6.20
N GLN A 131 3.69 -19.26 -5.88
CA GLN A 131 4.29 -19.86 -4.69
C GLN A 131 4.82 -18.75 -3.79
N GLU A 132 5.01 -19.05 -2.51
CA GLU A 132 5.72 -18.15 -1.60
C GLU A 132 7.10 -17.80 -2.16
N GLY A 133 7.49 -16.52 -2.07
CA GLY A 133 8.68 -15.95 -2.69
C GLY A 133 8.53 -15.58 -4.16
N ALA A 134 7.40 -15.87 -4.82
CA ALA A 134 7.16 -15.40 -6.18
C ALA A 134 7.12 -13.87 -6.24
N ARG A 135 7.68 -13.32 -7.31
CA ARG A 135 7.86 -11.88 -7.47
C ARG A 135 6.65 -11.20 -8.11
N ILE A 136 6.20 -10.11 -7.51
CA ILE A 136 5.17 -9.21 -8.04
C ILE A 136 5.82 -7.84 -8.25
N ASP A 137 5.99 -7.45 -9.50
CA ASP A 137 6.50 -6.13 -9.89
C ASP A 137 5.35 -5.16 -10.11
N VAL A 138 5.33 -4.07 -9.35
CA VAL A 138 4.35 -3.00 -9.49
C VAL A 138 5.06 -1.74 -9.95
N PHE A 139 4.66 -1.21 -11.09
CA PHE A 139 5.24 0.01 -11.65
C PHE A 139 4.46 1.22 -11.13
N GLY A 140 5.16 2.12 -10.47
CA GLY A 140 4.62 3.38 -9.97
C GLY A 140 4.56 4.44 -11.07
N LYS A 141 3.71 5.45 -10.86
CA LYS A 141 3.59 6.62 -11.74
C LYS A 141 4.89 7.45 -11.82
N ASP A 142 5.75 7.34 -10.81
CA ASP A 142 7.07 7.94 -10.73
C ASP A 142 8.14 7.23 -11.58
N GLY A 143 7.80 6.10 -12.20
CA GLY A 143 8.72 5.28 -12.97
C GLY A 143 9.51 4.25 -12.14
N ALA A 144 9.32 4.24 -10.81
CA ALA A 144 9.91 3.22 -9.96
C ALA A 144 9.17 1.88 -10.11
N THR A 145 9.86 0.80 -9.74
CA THR A 145 9.33 -0.55 -9.63
C THR A 145 9.37 -0.98 -8.17
N TYR A 146 8.18 -1.18 -7.61
CA TYR A 146 7.97 -1.71 -6.27
C TYR A 146 7.88 -3.23 -6.36
N VAL A 147 8.91 -3.90 -5.84
CA VAL A 147 9.06 -5.34 -5.93
C VAL A 147 8.53 -5.97 -4.65
N TYR A 148 7.45 -6.72 -4.77
CA TYR A 148 6.88 -7.51 -3.69
C TYR A 148 7.22 -8.99 -3.88
N GLU A 149 7.32 -9.71 -2.76
CA GLU A 149 7.41 -11.17 -2.73
C GLU A 149 6.17 -11.74 -2.08
N VAL A 150 5.59 -12.79 -2.68
CA VAL A 150 4.43 -13.49 -2.13
C VAL A 150 4.78 -14.10 -0.78
N GLU A 151 4.02 -13.76 0.26
CA GLU A 151 4.16 -14.32 1.61
C GLU A 151 3.21 -15.48 1.85
N ASN A 152 1.97 -15.37 1.35
CA ASN A 152 0.99 -16.43 1.51
C ASN A 152 -0.13 -16.33 0.46
N ILE A 153 -0.79 -17.46 0.26
CA ILE A 153 -1.92 -17.62 -0.63
C ILE A 153 -3.02 -18.32 0.15
N LYS A 154 -4.21 -17.73 0.15
CA LYS A 154 -5.35 -18.22 0.92
C LYS A 154 -6.59 -18.26 0.03
N ARG A 155 -7.23 -19.42 -0.02
CA ARG A 155 -8.56 -19.56 -0.63
C ARG A 155 -9.63 -19.43 0.43
N ILE A 156 -10.64 -18.62 0.15
CA ILE A 156 -11.75 -18.36 1.08
C ILE A 156 -13.10 -18.56 0.38
N GLU A 157 -14.05 -19.21 1.04
CA GLU A 157 -15.42 -19.33 0.55
C GLU A 157 -16.19 -18.04 0.84
N ILE A 158 -16.79 -17.41 -0.18
CA ILE A 158 -17.52 -16.14 0.01
C ILE A 158 -18.93 -16.31 0.58
N ALA A 159 -19.51 -17.51 0.51
CA ALA A 159 -20.87 -17.77 1.01
C ALA A 159 -21.04 -17.50 2.52
N ASN A 160 -19.94 -17.43 3.29
CA ASN A 160 -19.95 -17.28 4.73
C ASN A 160 -19.15 -16.08 5.24
N LEU A 161 -18.70 -15.16 4.37
CA LEU A 161 -17.87 -14.02 4.78
C LEU A 161 -18.72 -12.80 5.10
N THR A 162 -18.61 -12.31 6.34
CA THR A 162 -19.10 -10.98 6.70
C THR A 162 -18.13 -9.90 6.21
N SER A 163 -18.61 -8.67 6.04
CA SER A 163 -17.74 -7.52 5.72
C SER A 163 -16.62 -7.34 6.75
N GLU A 164 -16.85 -7.72 8.00
CA GLU A 164 -15.85 -7.72 9.07
C GLU A 164 -14.75 -8.77 8.86
N GLN A 165 -15.09 -9.95 8.33
CA GLN A 165 -14.12 -10.98 7.98
C GLN A 165 -13.28 -10.58 6.76
N LEU A 166 -13.88 -9.92 5.76
CA LEU A 166 -13.14 -9.33 4.64
C LEU A 166 -12.19 -8.22 5.13
N ASN A 167 -12.67 -7.31 5.97
CA ASN A 167 -11.89 -6.19 6.51
C ASN A 167 -10.92 -6.59 7.64
N SER A 168 -10.95 -7.84 8.09
CA SER A 168 -10.03 -8.32 9.11
C SER A 168 -8.58 -8.16 8.62
N ALA A 169 -7.66 -7.93 9.57
CA ALA A 169 -6.24 -7.65 9.33
C ALA A 169 -5.52 -8.69 8.45
N ASP A 170 -6.13 -9.85 8.21
CA ASP A 170 -5.55 -10.93 7.41
C ASP A 170 -5.88 -10.85 5.91
N LEU A 171 -7.00 -10.24 5.49
CA LEU A 171 -7.48 -10.34 4.08
C LEU A 171 -7.31 -9.06 3.26
N VAL A 172 -7.95 -7.95 3.62
CA VAL A 172 -7.71 -6.65 2.96
C VAL A 172 -7.41 -5.51 3.93
N GLY A 173 -7.31 -5.82 5.23
CA GLY A 173 -6.98 -4.84 6.25
C GLY A 173 -5.63 -4.16 6.05
N ARG A 174 -5.46 -3.00 6.70
CA ARG A 174 -4.20 -2.26 6.74
C ARG A 174 -3.15 -3.08 7.50
N THR A 175 -1.91 -3.06 7.02
CA THR A 175 -0.76 -3.68 7.70
C THR A 175 0.20 -2.62 8.25
N ASP A 176 1.12 -3.02 9.13
CA ASP A 176 2.20 -2.19 9.68
C ASP A 176 3.48 -2.21 8.83
N TYR A 177 3.42 -2.83 7.65
CA TYR A 177 4.47 -2.84 6.63
C TYR A 177 3.88 -2.49 5.26
N ALA A 178 4.71 -2.38 4.22
CA ALA A 178 4.20 -2.24 2.86
C ALA A 178 3.78 -3.60 2.31
N ALA A 179 2.47 -3.86 2.33
CA ALA A 179 1.88 -5.09 1.80
C ALA A 179 1.17 -4.84 0.46
N ILE A 180 1.04 -5.90 -0.34
CA ILE A 180 0.11 -5.98 -1.46
C ILE A 180 -0.84 -7.15 -1.25
N THR A 181 -2.10 -7.02 -1.63
CA THR A 181 -2.99 -8.18 -1.80
C THR A 181 -3.68 -8.18 -3.15
N LEU A 182 -3.57 -9.31 -3.84
CA LEU A 182 -4.27 -9.57 -5.08
C LEU A 182 -5.47 -10.48 -4.80
N ILE A 183 -6.61 -10.12 -5.35
CA ILE A 183 -7.88 -10.82 -5.18
C ILE A 183 -8.38 -11.27 -6.55
N THR A 184 -8.71 -12.54 -6.68
CA THR A 184 -9.36 -13.06 -7.89
C THR A 184 -10.47 -14.05 -7.56
N CYS A 185 -11.37 -14.25 -8.53
CA CYS A 185 -12.33 -15.34 -8.50
C CYS A 185 -11.58 -16.68 -8.41
N GLY A 186 -11.92 -17.50 -7.41
CA GLY A 186 -11.30 -18.79 -7.18
C GLY A 186 -12.33 -19.89 -6.99
N GLY A 187 -11.85 -21.14 -6.95
CA GLY A 187 -12.69 -22.27 -6.58
C GLY A 187 -13.60 -22.82 -7.66
N LEU A 188 -14.63 -23.56 -7.22
CA LEU A 188 -15.61 -24.16 -8.13
C LEU A 188 -16.55 -23.09 -8.71
N PHE A 189 -16.63 -23.04 -10.03
CA PHE A 189 -17.67 -22.30 -10.75
C PHE A 189 -18.97 -23.12 -10.71
N ASN A 190 -20.04 -22.55 -10.14
CA ASN A 190 -21.32 -23.25 -10.00
C ASN A 190 -22.22 -23.15 -11.25
N GLY A 191 -21.75 -22.50 -12.32
CA GLY A 191 -22.53 -22.20 -13.52
C GLY A 191 -23.03 -20.75 -13.59
N GLU A 192 -22.97 -20.01 -12.48
CA GLU A 192 -23.39 -18.61 -12.36
C GLU A 192 -22.26 -17.73 -11.80
N GLU A 193 -21.56 -18.19 -10.76
CA GLU A 193 -20.44 -17.47 -10.14
C GLU A 193 -19.38 -18.41 -9.54
N TYR A 194 -18.21 -17.83 -9.25
CA TYR A 194 -17.18 -18.48 -8.44
C TYR A 194 -17.52 -18.31 -6.97
N LEU A 195 -17.60 -19.42 -6.23
CA LEU A 195 -17.98 -19.45 -4.81
C LEU A 195 -16.83 -19.14 -3.85
N GLU A 196 -15.62 -18.99 -4.36
CA GLU A 196 -14.43 -18.75 -3.56
C GLU A 196 -13.65 -17.54 -4.11
N ARG A 197 -12.75 -17.01 -3.29
CA ARG A 197 -11.76 -16.01 -3.69
C ARG A 197 -10.37 -16.51 -3.34
N ASP A 198 -9.46 -16.34 -4.27
CA ASP A 198 -8.04 -16.52 -4.02
C ASP A 198 -7.45 -15.17 -3.62
N ILE A 199 -6.78 -15.18 -2.47
CA ILE A 199 -6.17 -14.02 -1.84
C ILE A 199 -4.66 -14.26 -1.78
N ILE A 200 -3.90 -13.44 -2.49
CA ILE A 200 -2.46 -13.54 -2.58
C ILE A 200 -1.88 -12.34 -1.84
N ARG A 201 -1.21 -12.57 -0.71
CA ARG A 201 -0.51 -11.55 0.07
C ARG A 201 0.95 -11.49 -0.36
N GLY A 202 1.48 -10.30 -0.58
CA GLY A 202 2.91 -10.07 -0.70
C GLY A 202 3.41 -8.95 0.20
N ARG A 203 4.71 -8.99 0.49
CA ARG A 203 5.45 -7.95 1.24
C ARG A 203 6.46 -7.29 0.34
N LEU A 204 6.61 -5.97 0.47
CA LEU A 204 7.62 -5.22 -0.26
C LEU A 204 9.02 -5.71 0.10
N ALA A 205 9.77 -6.15 -0.91
CA ALA A 205 11.14 -6.63 -0.80
C ALA A 205 12.15 -5.55 -1.21
N SER A 206 11.87 -4.78 -2.27
CA SER A 206 12.74 -3.68 -2.72
C SER A 206 12.00 -2.67 -3.60
N VAL A 207 12.59 -1.48 -3.77
CA VAL A 207 12.17 -0.47 -4.75
C VAL A 207 13.33 -0.23 -5.72
N GLN A 208 13.06 -0.25 -7.02
CA GLN A 208 14.05 -0.13 -8.09
C GLN A 208 13.69 1.05 -9.00
N GLY A 209 14.66 1.78 -9.54
CA GLY A 209 14.40 2.77 -10.60
C GLY A 209 13.68 4.06 -10.17
N ALA A 210 13.50 4.30 -8.87
CA ALA A 210 13.15 5.65 -8.38
C ALA A 210 14.31 6.58 -8.75
N ASP A 211 14.09 7.49 -9.69
CA ASP A 211 15.11 8.41 -10.16
C ASP A 211 15.63 9.25 -8.98
N VAL A 212 16.87 9.01 -8.54
CA VAL A 212 17.59 9.84 -7.56
C VAL A 212 18.13 11.12 -8.21
N SER A 213 17.53 11.57 -9.31
CA SER A 213 17.95 12.75 -10.05
C SER A 213 17.21 13.99 -9.54
N GLY A 214 17.57 14.44 -8.34
CA GLY A 214 17.00 15.65 -7.76
C GLY A 214 17.53 16.05 -6.39
N SER A 215 18.82 15.84 -6.08
CA SER A 215 19.46 16.44 -4.90
C SER A 215 20.97 16.53 -5.10
N GLN A 216 21.40 17.40 -6.02
CA GLN A 216 22.74 17.97 -5.95
C GLN A 216 22.64 19.23 -5.07
N PRO A 217 23.52 19.43 -4.07
CA PRO A 217 23.43 20.58 -3.19
C PRO A 217 23.93 21.81 -3.96
N GLU A 218 23.01 22.69 -4.37
CA GLU A 218 23.42 24.04 -4.74
C GLU A 218 23.75 24.83 -3.48
N THR A 219 25.05 24.96 -3.22
CA THR A 219 25.59 25.95 -2.30
C THR A 219 25.34 27.34 -2.87
N THR A 220 24.39 28.09 -2.31
CA THR A 220 24.42 29.54 -2.37
C THR A 220 24.37 30.08 -0.94
N VAL A 221 25.51 30.59 -0.51
CA VAL A 221 25.66 31.39 0.70
C VAL A 221 24.98 32.73 0.43
N GLU A 222 24.00 33.11 1.24
CA GLU A 222 23.88 34.47 1.77
C GLU A 222 22.84 34.54 2.91
N GLU A 223 23.30 35.03 4.06
CA GLU A 223 22.54 35.57 5.19
C GLU A 223 23.26 36.87 5.60
N PRO A 224 22.69 37.77 6.44
CA PRO A 224 21.29 37.92 6.89
C PRO A 224 20.81 39.40 6.94
N VAL A 225 19.50 39.67 7.07
CA VAL A 225 19.02 40.82 7.89
C VAL A 225 17.64 40.51 8.51
N ALA A 226 17.57 40.72 9.83
CA ALA A 226 16.41 40.62 10.72
C ALA A 226 15.36 41.73 10.50
N ASP A 227 14.09 41.48 10.82
CA ASP A 227 13.50 41.80 12.13
C ASP A 227 12.04 41.30 12.21
N GLU A 228 11.63 41.02 13.43
CA GLU A 228 10.42 40.33 13.86
C GLU A 228 9.12 41.14 13.70
N ALA A 229 7.98 40.45 13.65
CA ALA A 229 7.07 40.41 14.81
C ALA A 229 5.78 39.62 14.52
N ALA A 230 5.61 38.58 15.35
CA ALA A 230 4.38 38.24 16.06
C ALA A 230 3.05 38.08 15.28
N GLY A 231 2.62 36.82 15.18
CA GLY A 231 1.23 36.44 15.01
C GLY A 231 1.00 35.09 15.69
N ALA A 232 0.54 35.15 16.93
CA ALA A 232 0.22 34.01 17.79
C ALA A 232 -0.74 33.00 17.12
N GLY A 233 -0.60 31.74 17.53
CA GLY A 233 -1.32 30.60 16.95
C GLY A 233 -2.82 30.80 16.81
N ALA A 234 -3.33 30.37 15.66
CA ALA A 234 -4.63 29.77 15.59
C ALA A 234 -4.41 28.26 15.66
N THR A 235 -4.71 27.65 16.79
CA THR A 235 -5.30 26.30 16.77
C THR A 235 -6.66 26.47 16.05
N GLY A 236 -6.63 26.58 14.73
CA GLY A 236 -7.76 27.09 13.95
C GLY A 236 -8.83 26.03 13.79
N SER A 237 -10.10 26.45 13.80
CA SER A 237 -11.17 25.74 13.09
C SER A 237 -11.24 26.37 11.71
N LEU A 238 -11.57 25.61 10.68
CA LEU A 238 -11.90 26.17 9.36
C LEU A 238 -13.01 27.22 9.55
N ALA A 239 -12.78 28.44 9.06
CA ALA A 239 -13.68 29.59 9.22
C ALA A 239 -13.49 30.59 8.07
N GLU A 240 -14.55 31.33 7.75
CA GLU A 240 -14.52 32.37 6.72
C GLU A 240 -13.44 33.43 7.01
N GLY A 241 -12.63 33.76 5.99
CA GLY A 241 -11.48 34.64 6.10
C GLY A 241 -10.22 33.97 6.69
N GLY A 242 -10.30 32.70 7.09
CA GLY A 242 -9.17 31.90 7.55
C GLY A 242 -8.38 31.28 6.39
N GLN A 243 -7.17 30.82 6.70
CA GLN A 243 -6.37 30.01 5.77
C GLN A 243 -6.59 28.54 6.07
N ALA A 244 -6.47 27.72 5.02
CA ALA A 244 -6.43 26.27 5.13
C ALA A 244 -5.32 25.73 4.22
N THR A 245 -4.70 24.64 4.63
CA THR A 245 -3.67 23.94 3.89
C THR A 245 -4.24 22.64 3.37
N VAL A 246 -3.99 22.34 2.10
CA VAL A 246 -4.31 21.04 1.52
C VAL A 246 -3.43 19.98 2.17
N VAL A 247 -4.03 19.01 2.87
CA VAL A 247 -3.30 17.96 3.60
C VAL A 247 -3.15 16.65 2.81
N SER A 248 -3.81 16.54 1.65
CA SER A 248 -3.70 15.41 0.73
C SER A 248 -2.87 15.75 -0.51
N GLU A 249 -2.26 14.77 -1.15
CA GLU A 249 -1.36 14.98 -2.29
C GLU A 249 -1.93 15.83 -3.42
N ASP A 250 -3.17 15.58 -3.84
CA ASP A 250 -3.87 16.35 -4.86
C ASP A 250 -5.38 16.34 -4.55
N VAL A 251 -6.00 17.50 -4.44
CA VAL A 251 -7.45 17.62 -4.29
C VAL A 251 -8.06 18.43 -5.43
N ASN A 252 -9.17 17.92 -5.98
CA ASN A 252 -9.91 18.64 -7.02
C ASN A 252 -10.62 19.85 -6.40
N MET A 253 -10.24 21.05 -6.82
CA MET A 253 -11.02 22.26 -6.60
C MET A 253 -12.13 22.31 -7.67
N ARG A 254 -13.38 22.34 -7.23
CA ARG A 254 -14.56 22.24 -8.10
C ARG A 254 -15.31 23.56 -8.22
N SER A 255 -16.14 23.68 -9.24
CA SER A 255 -16.93 24.90 -9.50
C SER A 255 -18.12 25.05 -8.56
N ASP A 256 -18.56 23.97 -7.91
CA ASP A 256 -19.67 23.95 -6.95
C ASP A 256 -19.41 22.91 -5.83
N ALA A 257 -20.18 22.98 -4.74
CA ALA A 257 -20.07 22.14 -3.55
C ALA A 257 -20.58 20.70 -3.75
N THR A 258 -20.18 20.03 -4.84
CA THR A 258 -20.60 18.66 -5.17
C THR A 258 -19.49 17.89 -5.88
N THR A 259 -19.52 16.55 -5.83
CA THR A 259 -18.56 15.71 -6.56
C THR A 259 -18.80 15.66 -8.07
N ASP A 260 -20.00 16.05 -8.52
CA ASP A 260 -20.39 16.03 -9.94
C ASP A 260 -20.07 17.36 -10.65
N ALA A 261 -19.72 18.40 -9.88
CA ALA A 261 -19.32 19.69 -10.41
C ALA A 261 -18.00 19.62 -11.18
N GLU A 262 -17.84 20.50 -12.17
CA GLU A 262 -16.64 20.59 -12.98
C GLU A 262 -15.40 20.87 -12.11
N VAL A 263 -14.29 20.21 -12.42
CA VAL A 263 -13.01 20.46 -11.76
C VAL A 263 -12.41 21.72 -12.36
N VAL A 264 -12.29 22.77 -11.55
CA VAL A 264 -11.67 24.04 -11.93
C VAL A 264 -10.16 23.86 -12.02
N THR A 265 -9.56 23.23 -11.02
CA THR A 265 -8.13 22.87 -11.01
C THR A 265 -7.86 21.79 -9.97
N VAL A 266 -6.63 21.27 -9.95
CA VAL A 266 -6.14 20.34 -8.94
C VAL A 266 -5.15 21.08 -8.04
N LEU A 267 -5.35 20.98 -6.73
CA LEU A 267 -4.50 21.60 -5.73
C LEU A 267 -3.57 20.57 -5.12
N ALA A 268 -2.27 20.82 -5.19
CA ALA A 268 -1.26 19.95 -4.59
C ALA A 268 -1.27 20.03 -3.06
N ALA A 269 -0.77 18.98 -2.40
CA ALA A 269 -0.50 18.98 -0.97
C ALA A 269 0.37 20.17 -0.57
N GLY A 270 0.06 20.74 0.58
CA GLY A 270 0.74 21.93 1.10
C GLY A 270 0.28 23.24 0.45
N THR A 271 -0.62 23.21 -0.54
CA THR A 271 -1.20 24.44 -1.08
C THR A 271 -2.00 25.13 0.00
N VAL A 272 -1.63 26.38 0.30
CA VAL A 272 -2.38 27.24 1.21
C VAL A 272 -3.47 27.94 0.41
N VAL A 273 -4.69 27.88 0.91
CA VAL A 273 -5.88 28.48 0.30
C VAL A 273 -6.59 29.36 1.30
N THR A 274 -7.27 30.40 0.82
CA THR A 274 -8.06 31.29 1.68
C THR A 274 -9.52 30.87 1.64
N ILE A 275 -10.15 30.67 2.79
CA ILE A 275 -11.58 30.36 2.90
C ILE A 275 -12.38 31.65 2.70
N THR A 276 -13.28 31.67 1.71
CA THR A 276 -14.01 32.88 1.31
C THR A 276 -15.45 32.95 1.80
N GLY A 277 -15.94 31.91 2.49
CA GLY A 277 -17.32 31.82 2.95
C GLY A 277 -17.58 30.62 3.87
N GLY A 278 -18.86 30.43 4.22
CA GLY A 278 -19.30 29.31 5.04
C GLY A 278 -19.35 27.97 4.29
N SER A 279 -19.25 26.88 5.04
CA SER A 279 -19.31 25.52 4.50
C SER A 279 -20.71 25.13 3.99
N GLN A 280 -20.76 24.24 3.00
CA GLN A 280 -21.98 23.65 2.46
C GLN A 280 -21.91 22.12 2.44
N GLU A 281 -23.03 21.44 2.65
CA GLU A 281 -23.11 19.98 2.50
C GLU A 281 -23.55 19.63 1.07
N GLY A 282 -22.84 18.70 0.44
CA GLY A 282 -23.17 18.23 -0.91
C GLY A 282 -22.41 16.95 -1.27
N SER A 283 -23.09 16.05 -1.99
CA SER A 283 -22.53 14.74 -2.38
C SER A 283 -21.91 13.93 -1.23
N GLY A 284 -22.41 14.10 0.01
CA GLY A 284 -21.91 13.40 1.19
C GLY A 284 -20.66 14.02 1.84
N PHE A 285 -20.21 15.19 1.39
CA PHE A 285 -19.07 15.91 1.96
C PHE A 285 -19.48 17.30 2.48
N VAL A 286 -18.67 17.83 3.39
CA VAL A 286 -18.70 19.25 3.77
C VAL A 286 -17.71 19.98 2.87
N TRP A 287 -18.18 20.97 2.12
CA TRP A 287 -17.40 21.75 1.16
C TRP A 287 -17.14 23.14 1.68
N TRP A 288 -15.93 23.64 1.44
CA TRP A 288 -15.52 24.99 1.76
C TRP A 288 -15.24 25.77 0.48
N PRO A 289 -15.79 27.00 0.35
CA PRO A 289 -15.43 27.88 -0.72
C PRO A 289 -14.05 28.46 -0.43
N ILE A 290 -13.14 28.33 -1.39
CA ILE A 290 -11.74 28.71 -1.28
C ILE A 290 -11.31 29.59 -2.44
N GLN A 291 -10.26 30.36 -2.21
CA GLN A 291 -9.60 31.19 -3.20
C GLN A 291 -8.09 30.97 -3.15
N LEU A 292 -7.49 30.83 -4.33
CA LEU A 292 -6.04 30.76 -4.54
C LEU A 292 -5.44 32.17 -4.63
N ASP A 293 -4.11 32.25 -4.48
CA ASP A 293 -3.38 33.52 -4.54
C ASP A 293 -3.49 34.22 -5.90
N ASP A 294 -3.74 33.48 -6.97
CA ASP A 294 -3.98 34.01 -8.32
C ASP A 294 -5.40 34.59 -8.51
N GLY A 295 -6.24 34.50 -7.48
CA GLY A 295 -7.62 34.99 -7.46
C GLY A 295 -8.66 33.95 -7.90
N THR A 296 -8.25 32.75 -8.34
CA THR A 296 -9.17 31.68 -8.76
C THR A 296 -9.98 31.18 -7.56
N THR A 297 -11.30 31.10 -7.73
CA THR A 297 -12.23 30.64 -6.69
C THR A 297 -12.82 29.27 -7.03
N GLY A 298 -13.07 28.47 -6.02
CA GLY A 298 -13.78 27.19 -6.17
C GLY A 298 -14.13 26.57 -4.83
N TRP A 299 -14.49 25.29 -4.85
CA TRP A 299 -14.92 24.53 -3.68
C TRP A 299 -14.01 23.32 -3.48
N VAL A 300 -13.66 23.05 -2.22
CA VAL A 300 -12.86 21.89 -1.83
C VAL A 300 -13.53 21.18 -0.67
N ALA A 301 -13.47 19.85 -0.64
CA ALA A 301 -14.04 19.08 0.46
C ALA A 301 -13.15 19.18 1.71
N GLN A 302 -13.80 19.38 2.86
CA GLN A 302 -13.18 19.60 4.18
C GLN A 302 -12.17 18.52 4.55
N ASP A 303 -12.45 17.27 4.19
CA ASP A 303 -11.61 16.12 4.54
C ASP A 303 -10.18 16.22 3.98
N PHE A 304 -9.96 17.11 3.00
CA PHE A 304 -8.68 17.30 2.33
C PHE A 304 -7.98 18.61 2.70
N ILE A 305 -8.58 19.43 3.58
CA ILE A 305 -8.00 20.71 4.03
C ILE A 305 -7.97 20.80 5.56
N ALA A 306 -6.90 21.37 6.10
CA ALA A 306 -6.74 21.62 7.52
C ALA A 306 -6.43 23.10 7.78
N PRO A 307 -6.88 23.67 8.89
CA PRO A 307 -6.57 25.06 9.28
C PRO A 307 -5.09 25.26 9.63
#